data_AF-A0A9D9DFR0-F1
#
_entry.id   AF-A0A9D9DFR0-F1
#
_cell.length_a   1.000
_cell.length_b   1.000
_cell.length_c   1.000
_cell.angle_alpha   90.00
_cell.angle_beta   90.00
_cell.angle_gamma   90.00
#
_symmetry.space_group_name_H-M   'P 1'
#
loop_
_entity.id
_entity.type
_entity.pdbx_description
1 polymer ?
#
loop_
_entity_poly.entity_id
_entity_poly.type
_entity_poly.pdbx_seq_one_letter_code
_entity_poly.pdbx_strand_id
1 'polypeptide(L)'
;METRLLLTLLSETDKRALAIAIVIAIVLFLLLGLIGIAVRRTMMYQAKRADSMMYDVARTHAVNSTAEFRRLARKKNARGYFKDSLPPFLIAITGLLVYLIANLATGRWGHNMFISFAELFPAYDWKAEGVWANVFGLSILASWPPLSRQASFVLGHLGDYIEAILFMASMAYFLYCSQAFLSRAVMLHFRSVKVYEKSLEGYNANEDLLGNLKIDSDKPVPPSD
;
A
#
# COMPACT_ATOMS: atom_id res chain seq x y z
N MET A 1 -20.16 -36.18 -23.26
CA MET A 1 -20.63 -35.93 -24.64
C MET A 1 -21.22 -34.52 -24.79
N GLU A 2 -21.80 -33.95 -23.72
CA GLU A 2 -22.41 -32.60 -23.70
C GLU A 2 -21.41 -31.43 -23.82
N THR A 3 -20.19 -31.56 -23.29
CA THR A 3 -19.15 -30.52 -23.45
C THR A 3 -18.69 -30.33 -24.90
N ARG A 4 -18.78 -31.37 -25.72
CA ARG A 4 -18.45 -31.30 -27.16
C ARG A 4 -19.58 -30.65 -27.98
N LEU A 5 -20.83 -30.80 -27.54
CA LEU A 5 -22.02 -30.18 -28.16
C LEU A 5 -22.11 -28.67 -27.88
N LEU A 6 -21.78 -28.23 -26.66
CA LEU A 6 -21.70 -26.81 -26.31
C LEU A 6 -20.60 -26.06 -27.10
N LEU A 7 -19.48 -26.73 -27.39
CA LEU A 7 -18.40 -26.19 -28.23
C LEU A 7 -18.73 -26.14 -29.73
N THR A 8 -19.69 -26.92 -30.22
CA THR A 8 -20.06 -26.96 -31.64
C THR A 8 -21.16 -25.96 -32.00
N LEU A 9 -21.94 -25.48 -31.01
CA LEU A 9 -22.93 -24.41 -31.17
C LEU A 9 -22.33 -23.00 -31.12
N LEU A 10 -21.04 -22.87 -30.80
CA LEU A 10 -20.34 -21.59 -30.74
C LEU A 10 -19.79 -21.19 -32.11
N SER A 11 -20.17 -20.01 -32.59
CA SER A 11 -19.56 -19.36 -33.77
C SER A 11 -18.05 -19.24 -33.59
N GLU A 12 -17.25 -19.32 -34.66
CA GLU A 12 -15.79 -19.13 -34.57
C GLU A 12 -15.42 -17.79 -33.92
N THR A 13 -16.22 -16.76 -34.18
CA THR A 13 -16.08 -15.42 -33.59
C THR A 13 -16.20 -15.46 -32.06
N ASP A 14 -17.13 -16.26 -31.54
CA ASP A 14 -17.37 -16.38 -30.11
C ASP A 14 -16.23 -17.11 -29.40
N LYS A 15 -15.66 -18.13 -30.04
CA LYS A 15 -14.49 -18.85 -29.53
C LYS A 15 -13.27 -17.93 -29.45
N ARG A 16 -13.08 -17.07 -30.45
CA ARG A 16 -12.00 -16.06 -30.46
C ARG A 16 -12.23 -15.00 -29.37
N ALA A 17 -13.46 -14.50 -29.21
CA ALA A 17 -13.81 -13.55 -28.16
C ALA A 17 -13.58 -14.13 -26.75
N LEU A 18 -13.99 -15.37 -26.52
CA LEU A 18 -13.76 -16.06 -25.24
C LEU A 18 -12.26 -16.24 -24.95
N ALA A 19 -11.46 -16.61 -25.95
CA ALA A 19 -10.02 -16.74 -25.79
C ALA A 19 -9.37 -15.40 -25.40
N ILE A 20 -9.76 -14.29 -26.03
CA ILE A 20 -9.27 -12.94 -25.70
C ILE A 20 -9.66 -12.55 -24.26
N ALA A 21 -10.90 -12.80 -23.86
CA ALA A 21 -11.37 -12.50 -22.51
C ALA A 21 -10.59 -13.26 -21.42
N ILE A 22 -10.27 -14.54 -21.65
CA ILE A 22 -9.44 -15.35 -20.74
C ILE A 22 -8.03 -14.78 -20.64
N VAL A 23 -7.42 -14.40 -21.77
CA VAL A 23 -6.07 -13.78 -21.77
C VAL A 23 -6.07 -12.48 -20.98
N ILE A 24 -7.07 -11.61 -21.19
CA ILE A 24 -7.20 -10.35 -20.42
C ILE A 24 -7.35 -10.65 -18.92
N ALA A 25 -8.18 -11.62 -18.56
CA ALA A 25 -8.35 -12.01 -17.15
C ALA A 25 -7.03 -12.49 -16.52
N ILE A 26 -6.27 -13.33 -17.21
CA ILE A 26 -4.95 -13.81 -16.75
C ILE A 26 -3.99 -12.64 -16.56
N VAL A 27 -3.93 -11.71 -17.52
CA VAL A 27 -3.09 -10.51 -17.44
C VAL A 27 -3.48 -9.66 -16.24
N LEU A 28 -4.78 -9.42 -16.02
CA LEU A 28 -5.28 -8.66 -14.87
C LEU A 28 -4.90 -9.33 -13.54
N PHE A 29 -5.05 -10.66 -13.42
CA PHE A 29 -4.62 -11.41 -12.24
C PHE A 29 -3.11 -11.29 -12.01
N LEU A 30 -2.29 -11.35 -13.06
CA LEU A 30 -0.85 -11.19 -12.97
C LEU A 30 -0.48 -9.78 -12.50
N LEU A 31 -1.11 -8.74 -13.04
CA LEU A 31 -0.90 -7.35 -12.62
C LEU A 31 -1.28 -7.14 -11.15
N LEU A 32 -2.43 -7.66 -10.71
CA LEU A 32 -2.83 -7.61 -9.29
C LEU A 32 -1.84 -8.34 -8.38
N GLY A 33 -1.34 -9.50 -8.84
CA GLY A 33 -0.30 -10.25 -8.13
C GLY A 33 1.00 -9.47 -7.99
N LEU A 34 1.47 -8.81 -9.06
CA LEU A 34 2.66 -7.97 -9.05
C LEU A 34 2.50 -6.77 -8.10
N ILE A 35 1.35 -6.10 -8.12
CA ILE A 35 1.04 -5.01 -7.20
C ILE A 35 1.08 -5.52 -5.75
N GLY A 36 0.48 -6.68 -5.48
CA GLY A 36 0.52 -7.31 -4.16
C GLY A 36 1.94 -7.61 -3.67
N ILE A 37 2.80 -8.13 -4.54
CA ILE A 37 4.23 -8.38 -4.24
C ILE A 37 4.96 -7.06 -3.95
N ALA A 38 4.72 -6.03 -4.76
CA ALA A 38 5.33 -4.71 -4.57
C ALA A 38 4.94 -4.10 -3.22
N VAL A 39 3.65 -4.11 -2.88
CA VAL A 39 3.15 -3.64 -1.58
C VAL A 39 3.78 -4.43 -0.43
N ARG A 40 3.82 -5.77 -0.52
CA ARG A 40 4.45 -6.61 0.50
C ARG A 40 5.93 -6.27 0.68
N ARG A 41 6.68 -6.08 -0.40
CA ARG A 41 8.10 -5.72 -0.35
C ARG A 41 8.33 -4.39 0.34
N THR A 42 7.52 -3.39 0.00
CA THR A 42 7.56 -2.06 0.63
C THR A 42 7.22 -2.15 2.12
N MET A 43 6.18 -2.91 2.49
CA MET A 43 5.82 -3.14 3.88
C MET A 43 6.97 -3.80 4.65
N MET A 44 7.60 -4.85 4.12
CA MET A 44 8.73 -5.52 4.79
C MET A 44 9.93 -4.57 4.99
N TYR A 45 10.21 -3.70 4.02
CA TYR A 45 11.25 -2.69 4.17
C TYR A 45 10.93 -1.70 5.30
N GLN A 46 9.70 -1.17 5.33
CA GLN A 46 9.24 -0.26 6.37
C GLN A 46 9.15 -0.91 7.76
N ALA A 47 8.87 -2.21 7.82
CA ALA A 47 8.82 -2.98 9.06
C ALA A 47 10.19 -3.06 9.76
N LYS A 48 11.31 -3.02 9.02
CA LYS A 48 12.65 -3.05 9.63
C LYS A 48 12.89 -1.88 10.59
N ARG A 49 12.28 -0.71 10.33
CA ARG A 49 12.33 0.45 11.24
C ARG A 49 11.68 0.16 12.60
N ALA A 50 10.81 -0.85 12.70
CA ALA A 50 10.23 -1.25 13.97
C ALA A 50 11.27 -1.86 14.93
N ASP A 51 12.23 -2.63 14.40
CA ASP A 51 13.26 -3.28 15.20
C ASP A 51 14.16 -2.22 15.86
N SER A 52 14.53 -1.15 15.15
CA SER A 52 15.32 -0.04 15.72
C SER A 52 14.56 0.77 16.79
N MET A 53 13.22 0.87 16.70
CA MET A 53 12.42 1.59 17.72
C MET A 53 12.43 0.90 19.09
N MET A 54 12.59 -0.42 19.11
CA MET A 54 12.52 -1.24 20.32
C MET A 54 13.87 -1.86 20.72
N TYR A 55 14.91 -1.70 19.92
CA TYR A 55 16.25 -2.26 20.16
C TYR A 55 16.80 -1.94 21.55
N ASP A 56 16.89 -0.66 21.93
CA ASP A 56 17.45 -0.26 23.23
C ASP A 56 16.62 -0.77 24.41
N VAL A 57 15.29 -0.82 24.24
CA VAL A 57 14.37 -1.27 25.29
C VAL A 57 14.50 -2.77 25.49
N ALA A 58 14.64 -3.52 24.41
CA ALA A 58 14.84 -4.97 24.45
C ALA A 58 16.22 -5.31 25.04
N ARG A 59 17.27 -4.56 24.67
CA ARG A 59 18.66 -4.80 25.12
C ARG A 59 18.87 -4.47 26.60
N THR A 60 18.22 -3.43 27.12
CA THR A 60 18.36 -3.02 28.52
C THR A 60 17.45 -3.78 29.49
N HIS A 61 16.65 -4.74 29.00
CA HIS A 61 15.62 -5.44 29.78
C HIS A 61 14.69 -4.48 30.56
N ALA A 62 14.48 -3.27 30.04
CA ALA A 62 13.59 -2.28 30.65
C ALA A 62 12.12 -2.70 30.60
N VAL A 63 11.80 -3.73 29.82
CA VAL A 63 10.47 -4.32 29.70
C VAL A 63 10.58 -5.83 29.87
N ASN A 64 9.83 -6.39 30.81
CA ASN A 64 9.93 -7.80 31.20
C ASN A 64 8.74 -8.66 30.74
N SER A 65 7.73 -8.04 30.15
CA SER A 65 6.51 -8.73 29.71
C SER A 65 6.10 -8.38 28.28
N THR A 66 5.49 -9.34 27.59
CA THR A 66 4.90 -9.15 26.26
C THR A 66 3.87 -8.01 26.24
N ALA A 67 3.05 -7.89 27.29
CA ALA A 67 2.00 -6.89 27.38
C ALA A 67 2.57 -5.46 27.45
N GLU A 68 3.59 -5.25 28.28
CA GLU A 68 4.27 -3.96 28.39
C GLU A 68 5.03 -3.62 27.10
N PHE A 69 5.65 -4.61 26.46
CA PHE A 69 6.34 -4.42 25.19
C PHE A 69 5.36 -3.94 24.12
N ARG A 70 4.21 -4.60 23.99
CA ARG A 70 3.15 -4.21 23.04
C ARG A 70 2.65 -2.81 23.33
N ARG A 71 2.44 -2.45 24.61
CA ARG A 71 1.97 -1.11 25.00
C ARG A 71 2.98 -0.03 24.58
N LEU A 72 4.25 -0.21 24.92
CA LEU A 72 5.30 0.75 24.58
C LEU A 72 5.56 0.83 23.07
N ALA A 73 5.60 -0.31 22.40
CA ALA A 73 5.77 -0.43 20.96
C ALA A 73 4.65 0.31 20.20
N ARG A 74 3.38 0.12 20.59
CA ARG A 74 2.25 0.87 20.02
C ARG A 74 2.39 2.37 20.24
N LYS A 75 2.77 2.81 21.45
CA LYS A 75 2.96 4.23 21.75
C LYS A 75 4.08 4.86 20.89
N LYS A 76 5.22 4.18 20.75
CA LYS A 76 6.32 4.64 19.89
C LYS A 76 5.91 4.66 18.41
N ASN A 77 5.24 3.62 17.93
CA ASN A 77 4.79 3.55 16.53
C ASN A 77 3.75 4.64 16.21
N ALA A 78 2.79 4.89 17.10
CA ALA A 78 1.80 5.96 16.94
C ALA A 78 2.46 7.35 16.95
N ARG A 79 3.42 7.60 17.84
CA ARG A 79 4.19 8.85 17.85
C ARG A 79 5.01 9.04 16.57
N GLY A 80 5.60 7.95 16.07
CA GLY A 80 6.30 7.94 14.78
C GLY A 80 5.35 8.25 13.62
N TYR A 81 4.19 7.61 13.57
CA TYR A 81 3.17 7.85 12.55
C TYR A 81 2.66 9.28 12.55
N PHE A 82 2.39 9.87 13.72
CA PHE A 82 2.02 11.29 13.80
C PHE A 82 3.07 12.18 13.13
N LYS A 83 4.35 11.99 13.47
CA LYS A 83 5.45 12.75 12.83
C LYS A 83 5.57 12.48 11.33
N ASP A 84 5.49 11.22 10.91
CA ASP A 84 5.55 10.82 9.50
C ASP A 84 4.33 11.36 8.71
N SER A 85 3.19 11.61 9.37
CA SER A 85 1.97 12.15 8.76
C SER A 85 1.93 13.67 8.67
N LEU A 86 2.79 14.41 9.40
CA LEU A 86 2.81 15.87 9.32
C LEU A 86 3.10 16.40 7.91
N PRO A 87 4.10 15.89 7.16
CA PRO A 87 4.37 16.35 5.80
C PRO A 87 3.17 16.28 4.84
N PRO A 88 2.43 15.14 4.69
CA PRO A 88 1.27 15.13 3.82
C PRO A 88 0.18 16.11 4.27
N PHE A 89 -0.02 16.32 5.59
CA PHE A 89 -0.93 17.35 6.07
C PHE A 89 -0.49 18.77 5.68
N LEU A 90 0.81 19.08 5.78
CA LEU A 90 1.34 20.38 5.35
C LEU A 90 1.14 20.59 3.84
N ILE A 91 1.35 19.55 3.02
CA ILE A 91 1.07 19.60 1.57
C ILE A 91 -0.42 19.87 1.31
N ALA A 92 -1.32 19.22 2.05
CA ALA A 92 -2.76 19.46 1.93
C ALA A 92 -3.15 20.89 2.33
N ILE A 93 -2.56 21.43 3.40
CA ILE A 93 -2.77 22.82 3.82
C ILE A 93 -2.31 23.79 2.73
N THR A 94 -1.14 23.55 2.13
CA THR A 94 -0.67 24.35 0.99
C THR A 94 -1.65 24.25 -0.19
N GLY A 95 -2.16 23.06 -0.50
CA GLY A 95 -3.21 22.88 -1.51
C GLY A 95 -4.48 23.68 -1.21
N LEU A 96 -4.93 23.65 0.05
CA LEU A 96 -6.07 24.45 0.50
C LEU A 96 -5.82 25.96 0.38
N LEU A 97 -4.61 26.43 0.67
CA LEU A 97 -4.28 27.85 0.47
C LEU A 97 -4.31 28.25 -1.00
N VAL A 98 -3.79 27.40 -1.89
CA VAL A 98 -3.87 27.61 -3.35
C VAL A 98 -5.33 27.66 -3.80
N TYR A 99 -6.16 26.72 -3.34
CA TYR A 99 -7.61 26.72 -3.60
C TYR A 99 -8.25 28.04 -3.19
N LEU A 100 -8.03 28.50 -1.95
CA LEU A 100 -8.64 29.73 -1.44
C LEU A 100 -8.21 30.96 -2.24
N ILE A 101 -6.91 31.08 -2.56
CA ILE A 101 -6.38 32.21 -3.35
C ILE A 101 -6.95 32.19 -4.77
N ALA A 102 -6.98 31.03 -5.43
CA ALA A 102 -7.49 30.88 -6.78
C ALA A 102 -8.99 31.18 -6.88
N ASN A 103 -9.78 30.72 -5.91
CA ASN A 103 -11.22 30.99 -5.84
C ASN A 103 -11.51 32.46 -5.52
N LEU A 104 -10.71 33.09 -4.66
CA LEU A 104 -10.85 34.51 -4.37
C LEU A 104 -10.52 35.37 -5.60
N ALA A 105 -9.51 34.99 -6.38
CA ALA A 105 -9.10 35.72 -7.58
C ALA A 105 -10.07 35.54 -8.77
N THR A 106 -10.69 34.37 -8.91
CA THR A 106 -11.52 34.03 -10.09
C THR A 106 -13.03 34.02 -9.81
N GLY A 107 -13.44 34.01 -8.55
CA GLY A 107 -14.85 33.92 -8.14
C GLY A 107 -15.50 32.55 -8.36
N ARG A 108 -14.73 31.50 -8.72
CA ARG A 108 -15.25 30.19 -9.16
C ARG A 108 -15.50 29.20 -8.01
N TRP A 109 -16.21 29.64 -6.98
CA TRP A 109 -16.53 28.80 -5.82
C TRP A 109 -17.35 27.56 -6.24
N GLY A 110 -16.91 26.38 -5.78
CA GLY A 110 -17.57 25.11 -6.08
C GLY A 110 -17.16 24.45 -7.40
N HIS A 111 -16.23 25.05 -8.15
CA HIS A 111 -15.64 24.40 -9.31
C HIS A 111 -14.80 23.18 -8.90
N ASN A 112 -14.90 22.09 -9.68
CA ASN A 112 -14.19 20.85 -9.36
C ASN A 112 -12.81 20.83 -10.04
N MET A 113 -11.76 21.05 -9.25
CA MET A 113 -10.37 21.02 -9.70
C MET A 113 -9.97 19.74 -10.46
N PHE A 114 -10.56 18.58 -10.14
CA PHE A 114 -10.21 17.31 -10.77
C PHE A 114 -10.74 17.22 -12.21
N ILE A 115 -11.82 17.93 -12.52
CA ILE A 115 -12.36 18.00 -13.88
C ILE A 115 -11.40 18.82 -14.75
N SER A 116 -10.95 19.98 -14.26
CA SER A 116 -9.92 20.78 -14.92
C SER A 116 -8.64 19.96 -15.08
N PHE A 117 -8.17 19.31 -14.01
CA PHE A 117 -6.96 18.49 -14.07
C PHE A 117 -7.04 17.35 -15.10
N ALA A 118 -8.23 16.76 -15.28
CA ALA A 118 -8.46 15.75 -16.31
C ALA A 118 -8.34 16.28 -17.75
N GLU A 119 -8.38 17.59 -17.98
CA GLU A 119 -8.16 18.23 -19.29
C GLU A 119 -6.74 18.04 -19.82
N LEU A 120 -5.78 17.84 -18.90
CA LEU A 120 -4.39 17.57 -19.24
C LEU A 120 -4.18 16.18 -19.87
N PHE A 121 -5.20 15.31 -19.82
CA PHE A 121 -5.13 13.95 -20.32
C PHE A 121 -6.14 13.73 -21.45
N PRO A 122 -5.82 12.86 -22.43
CA PRO A 122 -6.77 12.46 -23.44
C PRO A 122 -7.95 11.73 -22.79
N ALA A 123 -9.17 12.12 -23.16
CA ALA A 123 -10.38 11.46 -22.72
C ALA A 123 -10.97 10.64 -23.88
N TYR A 124 -11.36 9.40 -23.60
CA TYR A 124 -11.94 8.49 -24.56
C TYR A 124 -13.45 8.38 -24.37
N ASP A 125 -14.21 8.35 -25.47
CA ASP A 125 -15.65 8.16 -25.41
C ASP A 125 -15.99 6.68 -25.36
N TRP A 126 -16.14 6.16 -24.14
CA TRP A 126 -16.56 4.78 -23.91
C TRP A 126 -18.03 4.53 -24.25
N LYS A 127 -18.82 5.55 -24.59
CA LYS A 127 -20.24 5.40 -24.97
C LYS A 127 -20.46 5.46 -26.47
N ALA A 128 -19.42 5.68 -27.26
CA ALA A 128 -19.53 5.72 -28.71
C ALA A 128 -20.05 4.40 -29.27
N GLU A 129 -20.80 4.50 -30.37
CA GLU A 129 -21.39 3.35 -31.04
C GLU A 129 -20.30 2.39 -31.54
N GLY A 130 -20.48 1.08 -31.31
CA GLY A 130 -19.52 0.05 -31.71
C GLY A 130 -18.36 -0.20 -30.74
N VAL A 131 -18.25 0.54 -29.62
CA VAL A 131 -17.23 0.28 -28.57
C VAL A 131 -17.56 -0.98 -27.78
N TRP A 132 -18.82 -1.13 -27.37
CA TRP A 132 -19.30 -2.30 -26.64
C TRP A 132 -20.11 -3.21 -27.55
N ALA A 133 -19.78 -4.50 -27.54
CA ALA A 133 -20.62 -5.53 -28.14
C ALA A 133 -21.12 -6.49 -27.06
N ASN A 134 -22.37 -6.93 -27.19
CA ASN A 134 -22.93 -7.94 -26.31
C ASN A 134 -22.66 -9.32 -26.88
N VAL A 135 -21.80 -10.09 -26.21
CA VAL A 135 -21.48 -11.47 -26.57
C VAL A 135 -21.77 -12.33 -25.33
N PHE A 136 -22.62 -13.35 -25.47
CA PHE A 136 -23.13 -14.16 -24.35
C PHE A 136 -23.83 -13.39 -23.22
N GLY A 137 -24.52 -12.28 -23.54
CA GLY A 137 -25.15 -11.42 -22.53
C GLY A 137 -24.17 -10.63 -21.68
N LEU A 138 -22.87 -10.69 -21.99
CA LEU A 138 -21.82 -9.86 -21.39
C LEU A 138 -21.42 -8.77 -22.38
N SER A 139 -21.39 -7.51 -21.91
CA SER A 139 -20.88 -6.39 -22.70
C SER A 139 -19.34 -6.43 -22.69
N ILE A 140 -18.76 -6.83 -23.82
CA ILE A 140 -17.31 -6.88 -24.02
C ILE A 140 -16.85 -5.72 -24.90
N LEU A 141 -15.61 -5.30 -24.69
CA LEU A 141 -14.97 -4.27 -25.50
C LEU A 141 -14.68 -4.83 -26.90
N ALA A 142 -15.39 -4.33 -27.91
CA ALA A 142 -15.27 -4.78 -29.29
C ALA A 142 -14.28 -3.93 -30.10
N SER A 143 -14.23 -2.63 -29.82
CA SER A 143 -13.30 -1.70 -30.45
C SER A 143 -12.74 -0.72 -29.42
N TRP A 144 -11.56 -0.19 -29.70
CA TRP A 144 -10.98 0.85 -28.85
C TRP A 144 -11.82 2.13 -28.98
N PRO A 145 -12.21 2.78 -27.87
CA PRO A 145 -13.05 3.97 -27.93
C PRO A 145 -12.40 5.10 -28.72
N PRO A 146 -13.19 5.87 -29.50
CA PRO A 146 -12.68 7.05 -30.18
C PRO A 146 -12.29 8.12 -29.15
N LEU A 147 -11.39 9.01 -29.57
CA LEU A 147 -10.94 10.11 -28.74
C LEU A 147 -12.06 11.15 -28.61
N SER A 148 -12.55 11.38 -27.39
CA SER A 148 -13.56 12.39 -27.09
C SER A 148 -12.95 13.79 -27.01
N ARG A 149 -11.81 13.89 -26.31
CA ARG A 149 -11.10 15.15 -26.09
C ARG A 149 -9.59 14.94 -26.14
N GLN A 150 -8.89 15.79 -26.87
CA GLN A 150 -7.43 15.85 -26.87
C GLN A 150 -6.92 16.52 -25.59
N ALA A 151 -5.71 16.16 -25.16
CA ALA A 151 -5.06 16.84 -24.03
C ALA A 151 -4.88 18.32 -24.36
N SER A 152 -5.42 19.20 -23.51
CA SER A 152 -5.36 20.65 -23.70
C SER A 152 -4.95 21.32 -22.41
N PHE A 153 -3.98 22.24 -22.50
CA PHE A 153 -3.60 23.08 -21.37
C PHE A 153 -4.31 24.43 -21.45
N VAL A 154 -5.21 24.67 -20.51
CA VAL A 154 -5.91 25.96 -20.37
C VAL A 154 -5.27 26.75 -19.23
N LEU A 155 -4.65 27.89 -19.54
CA LEU A 155 -3.94 28.72 -18.55
C LEU A 155 -4.87 29.24 -17.43
N GLY A 156 -6.14 29.49 -17.75
CA GLY A 156 -7.15 29.90 -16.77
C GLY A 156 -7.45 28.86 -15.69
N HIS A 157 -7.05 27.61 -15.87
CA HIS A 157 -7.21 26.52 -14.90
C HIS A 157 -5.90 26.18 -14.17
N LEU A 158 -4.89 27.05 -14.25
CA LEU A 158 -3.58 26.81 -13.62
C LEU A 158 -3.69 26.56 -12.11
N GLY A 159 -4.55 27.32 -11.42
CA GLY A 159 -4.81 27.13 -9.99
C GLY A 159 -5.33 25.72 -9.69
N ASP A 160 -6.34 25.28 -10.44
CA ASP A 160 -6.94 23.95 -10.32
C ASP A 160 -5.92 22.83 -10.56
N TYR A 161 -5.00 22.99 -11.52
CA TYR A 161 -3.96 21.99 -11.79
C TYR A 161 -3.00 21.83 -10.61
N ILE A 162 -2.51 22.95 -10.07
CA ILE A 162 -1.57 22.96 -8.94
C ILE A 162 -2.26 22.37 -7.70
N GLU A 163 -3.49 22.81 -7.45
CA GLU A 163 -4.32 22.32 -6.35
C GLU A 163 -4.52 20.80 -6.44
N ALA A 164 -4.94 20.29 -7.59
CA ALA A 164 -5.19 18.86 -7.80
C ALA A 164 -3.92 18.02 -7.57
N ILE A 165 -2.76 18.48 -8.07
CA ILE A 165 -1.47 17.81 -7.83
C ILE A 165 -1.13 17.77 -6.34
N LEU A 166 -1.30 18.88 -5.62
CA LEU A 166 -1.00 18.94 -4.19
C LEU A 166 -1.89 17.99 -3.38
N PHE A 167 -3.20 17.95 -3.67
CA PHE A 167 -4.11 17.02 -2.99
C PHE A 167 -3.82 15.56 -3.33
N MET A 168 -3.56 15.22 -4.60
CA MET A 168 -3.20 13.85 -4.97
C MET A 168 -1.88 13.42 -4.34
N ALA A 169 -0.86 14.29 -4.34
CA ALA A 169 0.44 14.01 -3.73
C ALA A 169 0.31 13.83 -2.20
N SER A 170 -0.46 14.70 -1.54
CA SER A 170 -0.77 14.57 -0.11
C SER A 170 -1.47 13.24 0.19
N MET A 171 -2.50 12.89 -0.59
CA MET A 171 -3.26 11.65 -0.43
C MET A 171 -2.36 10.42 -0.59
N ALA A 172 -1.59 10.35 -1.69
CA ALA A 172 -0.67 9.25 -1.95
C ALA A 172 0.38 9.10 -0.84
N TYR A 173 0.95 10.21 -0.37
CA TYR A 173 1.94 10.18 0.69
C TYR A 173 1.31 9.78 2.05
N PHE A 174 0.10 10.25 2.36
CA PHE A 174 -0.62 9.85 3.56
C PHE A 174 -0.92 8.33 3.56
N LEU A 175 -1.32 7.77 2.42
CA LEU A 175 -1.52 6.33 2.27
C LEU A 175 -0.22 5.56 2.47
N TYR A 176 0.89 6.04 1.91
CA TYR A 176 2.22 5.45 2.12
C TYR A 176 2.61 5.43 3.61
N CYS A 177 2.39 6.53 4.34
CA CYS A 177 2.65 6.60 5.79
C CYS A 177 1.74 5.64 6.58
N SER A 178 0.49 5.48 6.15
CA SER A 178 -0.48 4.59 6.81
C SER A 178 -0.13 3.12 6.61
N GLN A 179 0.32 2.74 5.40
CA GLN A 179 0.88 1.41 5.13
C GLN A 179 2.10 1.13 6.00
N ALA A 180 2.98 2.12 6.18
CA ALA A 180 4.16 2.00 7.03
C ALA A 180 3.80 1.79 8.51
N PHE A 181 2.80 2.51 9.01
CA PHE A 181 2.30 2.33 10.36
C PHE A 181 1.74 0.92 10.59
N LEU A 182 0.92 0.43 9.67
CA LEU A 182 0.33 -0.90 9.75
C LEU A 182 1.41 -2.00 9.70
N SER A 183 2.36 -1.87 8.76
CA SER A 183 3.47 -2.81 8.63
C SER A 183 4.30 -2.92 9.92
N ARG A 184 4.65 -1.76 10.51
CA ARG A 184 5.37 -1.72 11.79
C ARG A 184 4.54 -2.31 12.93
N ALA A 185 3.24 -2.06 12.97
CA ALA A 185 2.37 -2.60 14.02
C ALA A 185 2.33 -4.14 14.00
N VAL A 186 2.21 -4.73 12.81
CA VAL A 186 2.23 -6.19 12.62
C VAL A 186 3.60 -6.76 13.04
N MET A 187 4.70 -6.15 12.61
CA MET A 187 6.04 -6.60 12.98
C MET A 187 6.29 -6.54 14.49
N LEU A 188 5.92 -5.44 15.14
CA LEU A 188 6.06 -5.27 16.59
C LEU A 188 5.25 -6.31 17.37
N HIS A 189 4.08 -6.71 16.84
CA HIS A 189 3.29 -7.79 17.42
C HIS A 189 4.06 -9.12 17.39
N PHE A 190 4.60 -9.52 16.23
CA PHE A 190 5.38 -10.75 16.11
C PHE A 190 6.64 -10.73 16.99
N ARG A 191 7.35 -9.60 17.05
CA ARG A 191 8.53 -9.43 17.93
C ARG A 191 8.18 -9.57 19.41
N SER A 192 7.02 -9.05 19.83
CA SER A 192 6.59 -9.15 21.24
C SER A 192 6.35 -10.57 21.71
N VAL A 193 6.02 -11.49 20.80
CA VAL A 193 5.90 -12.91 21.11
C VAL A 193 7.30 -13.50 21.16
N LYS A 194 8.06 -13.37 20.07
CA LYS A 194 9.39 -14.00 19.93
C LYS A 194 10.41 -13.60 21.01
N VAL A 195 10.40 -12.36 21.50
CA VAL A 195 11.38 -11.88 22.50
C VAL A 195 11.12 -12.45 23.90
N TYR A 196 9.86 -12.76 24.23
CA TYR A 196 9.47 -13.25 25.57
C TYR A 196 8.98 -14.70 25.55
N GLU A 197 9.07 -15.35 24.40
CA GLU A 197 8.76 -16.77 24.24
C GLU A 197 9.86 -17.58 24.93
N LYS A 198 9.54 -18.08 26.13
CA LYS A 198 10.35 -19.07 26.84
C LYS A 198 10.06 -20.45 26.26
N SER A 199 10.56 -20.71 25.05
CA SER A 199 10.47 -22.04 24.44
C SER A 199 11.78 -22.80 24.65
N LEU A 200 11.69 -24.08 25.02
CA LEU A 200 12.81 -25.03 25.04
C LEU A 200 13.07 -25.64 23.65
N GLU A 201 12.31 -25.24 22.64
CA GLU A 201 12.37 -25.76 21.29
C GLU A 201 13.68 -25.27 20.61
N GLY A 202 14.67 -26.16 20.54
CA GLY A 202 16.04 -25.86 20.12
C GLY A 202 17.06 -25.73 21.25
N TYR A 203 16.68 -25.98 22.51
CA TYR A 203 17.61 -25.95 23.64
C TYR A 203 18.52 -27.20 23.62
N ASN A 204 19.75 -27.02 23.13
CA ASN A 204 20.80 -28.02 23.20
C ASN A 204 21.70 -27.69 24.40
N ALA A 205 21.44 -28.32 25.54
CA ALA A 205 22.15 -28.04 26.81
C ALA A 205 23.69 -28.12 26.70
N ASN A 206 24.19 -28.86 25.70
CA ASN A 206 25.61 -29.03 25.45
C ASN A 206 26.27 -27.86 24.69
N GLU A 207 25.53 -27.09 23.88
CA GLU A 207 26.08 -25.94 23.13
C GLU A 207 26.16 -24.68 23.99
N ASP A 208 25.21 -24.49 24.93
CA ASP A 208 25.18 -23.34 25.83
C ASP A 208 26.24 -23.42 26.93
N LEU A 209 26.65 -24.63 27.35
CA LEU A 209 27.80 -24.82 28.24
C LEU A 209 29.12 -24.45 27.53
N LEU A 210 29.27 -24.80 26.25
CA LEU A 210 30.46 -24.45 25.44
C LEU A 210 30.50 -22.97 25.02
N GLY A 211 29.33 -22.34 24.81
CA GLY A 211 29.20 -20.91 24.52
C GLY A 211 29.44 -20.02 25.74
N ASN A 212 28.98 -20.44 26.93
CA ASN A 212 29.18 -19.71 28.19
C ASN A 212 30.51 -20.03 28.89
N LEU A 213 31.24 -21.08 28.49
CA LEU A 213 32.63 -21.32 28.94
C LEU A 213 33.64 -20.30 28.40
N LYS A 214 33.22 -19.37 27.52
CA LYS A 214 34.01 -18.18 27.16
C LYS A 214 33.67 -16.93 27.99
N ILE A 215 32.95 -17.08 29.10
CA ILE A 215 32.66 -16.01 30.06
C ILE A 215 33.50 -16.25 31.33
N ASP A 216 34.49 -15.38 31.51
CA ASP A 216 35.26 -15.07 32.73
C ASP A 216 35.28 -16.12 33.84
N SER A 217 36.43 -16.78 33.99
CA SER A 217 36.81 -17.66 35.09
C SER A 217 36.93 -16.98 36.47
N ASP A 218 36.36 -15.79 36.67
CA ASP A 218 36.69 -14.91 37.80
C ASP A 218 35.47 -14.42 38.60
N LYS A 219 34.32 -15.09 38.48
CA LYS A 219 33.16 -14.84 39.37
C LYS A 219 32.80 -16.09 40.17
N PRO A 220 32.88 -16.04 41.51
CA PRO A 220 32.47 -17.15 42.34
C PRO A 220 30.96 -17.36 42.25
N VAL A 221 30.58 -18.62 42.05
CA VAL A 221 29.19 -19.09 42.02
C VAL A 221 28.57 -18.91 43.41
N PRO A 222 27.34 -18.37 43.53
CA PRO A 222 26.66 -18.33 44.82
C PRO A 222 26.34 -19.75 45.32
N PRO A 223 26.43 -20.00 46.63
CA PRO A 223 26.16 -21.31 47.21
C PRO A 223 24.70 -21.68 46.95
N SER A 224 24.49 -22.91 46.49
CA SER A 224 23.17 -23.51 46.30
C SER A 224 22.58 -23.87 47.66
N ASP A 225 21.38 -23.35 47.94
CA ASP A 225 20.44 -23.92 48.92
C ASP A 225 19.72 -25.14 48.33
#